data_AF-A0A0G0EZR7-F1
#
_entry.id   AF-A0A0G0EZR7-F1
#
_cell.length_a   1.000
_cell.length_b   1.000
_cell.length_c   1.000
_cell.angle_alpha   90.00
_cell.angle_beta   90.00
_cell.angle_gamma   90.00
#
_symmetry.space_group_name_H-M   'P 1'
#
loop_
_entity.id
_entity.type
_entity.pdbx_description
1 polymer ?
#
loop_
_entity_poly.entity_id
_entity_poly.type
_entity_poly.pdbx_seq_one_letter_code
_entity_poly.pdbx_strand_id
1 'polypeptide(L)'
;MKKQIIVVSLFLVLNFVFCKNVFAAPDIDSVNGTFVNSAIVIVTGIDFGVKYPVAPMLWSDFENGVAGAALPTVSPWVAYKGNGGLFNSKQHYSGNLAAYQTYNYTSPDGESTSNYFFPVEIDETYVSYVTKYHKAGNTIYGQWKNTRIVGTGQAYNGPGMGGFSDNAPLYDPGPSPIGTMSSPDVRGFTYYQPIDNPLGIRDENWHRIDMYKKLSTPGITDGQIWENIDNDDSNVDYSNSYNHKNLNAITRLAGETFKHAGIILGLMHTNTLDGDIHEIWLDDLYVDNTQARLEICSGSVWASRSHCEVQIPQNNWSNEQIEFKVNQGTFLDNSTAYLYVIDAAGDFNVYGYSIIFGSSAVDLVAPSAPSGLSVM
;
A
#
# COMPACT_ATOMS: atom_id res chain seq x y z
N MET A 1 -11.87 12.42 -68.40
CA MET A 1 -12.28 11.48 -67.34
C MET A 1 -11.33 11.62 -66.18
N LYS A 2 -11.87 11.99 -65.01
CA LYS A 2 -11.13 12.52 -63.85
C LYS A 2 -10.52 11.42 -62.99
N LYS A 3 -9.32 11.71 -62.48
CA LYS A 3 -8.57 10.98 -61.46
C LYS A 3 -9.38 10.85 -60.17
N GLN A 4 -9.63 9.62 -59.72
CA GLN A 4 -10.01 9.30 -58.34
C GLN A 4 -9.40 7.94 -57.98
N ILE A 5 -8.12 7.94 -57.62
CA ILE A 5 -7.49 6.83 -56.91
C ILE A 5 -6.58 7.49 -55.86
N ILE A 6 -6.52 6.90 -54.66
CA ILE A 6 -5.68 7.26 -53.50
C ILE A 6 -6.33 8.27 -52.51
N VAL A 7 -7.35 7.84 -51.75
CA VAL A 7 -7.68 8.45 -50.43
C VAL A 7 -8.06 7.39 -49.36
N VAL A 8 -7.87 6.08 -49.61
CA VAL A 8 -8.28 5.05 -48.62
C VAL A 8 -7.12 4.63 -47.69
N SER A 9 -5.86 4.92 -48.02
CA SER A 9 -4.71 4.42 -47.25
C SER A 9 -4.29 5.30 -46.06
N LEU A 10 -4.79 6.52 -45.91
CA LEU A 10 -4.37 7.42 -44.81
C LEU A 10 -5.21 7.25 -43.53
N PHE A 11 -6.41 6.69 -43.62
CA PHE A 11 -7.29 6.48 -42.46
C PHE A 11 -6.96 5.20 -41.66
N LEU A 12 -6.30 4.22 -42.29
CA LEU A 12 -5.89 2.98 -41.61
C LEU A 12 -4.55 3.13 -40.86
N VAL A 13 -3.67 4.02 -41.32
CA VAL A 13 -2.37 4.26 -40.67
C VAL A 13 -2.49 5.18 -39.45
N LEU A 14 -3.52 6.04 -39.39
CA LEU A 14 -3.73 6.94 -38.25
C LEU A 14 -4.42 6.28 -37.03
N ASN A 15 -5.00 5.08 -37.19
CA ASN A 15 -5.63 4.33 -36.09
C ASN A 15 -4.65 3.44 -35.30
N PHE A 16 -3.42 3.24 -35.79
CA PHE A 16 -2.41 2.43 -35.10
C PHE A 16 -1.56 3.20 -34.08
N VAL A 17 -1.75 4.51 -33.93
CA VAL A 17 -0.88 5.38 -33.11
C VAL A 17 -1.43 5.65 -31.70
N PHE A 18 -2.61 5.12 -31.36
CA PHE A 18 -3.20 5.28 -30.02
C PHE A 18 -3.72 3.98 -29.40
N CYS A 19 -3.13 2.82 -29.73
CA CYS A 19 -3.26 1.67 -28.85
C CYS A 19 -2.43 1.98 -27.60
N LYS A 20 -3.08 2.43 -26.52
CA LYS A 20 -2.50 2.26 -25.19
C LYS A 20 -2.18 0.77 -25.06
N ASN A 21 -0.96 0.44 -24.63
CA ASN A 21 -0.68 -0.92 -24.19
C ASN A 21 -1.62 -1.20 -23.02
N VAL A 22 -2.69 -1.94 -23.28
CA VAL A 22 -3.48 -2.58 -22.22
C VAL A 22 -2.66 -3.80 -21.89
N PHE A 23 -1.91 -3.75 -20.79
CA PHE A 23 -1.34 -4.97 -20.23
C PHE A 23 -2.51 -5.86 -19.85
N ALA A 24 -2.41 -7.14 -20.20
CA ALA A 24 -3.43 -8.09 -19.77
C ALA A 24 -3.36 -8.19 -18.25
N ALA A 25 -4.53 -8.23 -17.61
CA ALA A 25 -4.59 -8.44 -16.17
C ALA A 25 -4.04 -9.83 -15.83
N PRO A 26 -3.34 -10.00 -14.69
CA PRO A 26 -2.96 -11.30 -14.17
C PRO A 26 -4.11 -12.30 -14.22
N ASP A 27 -3.82 -13.57 -14.57
CA ASP A 27 -4.79 -14.66 -14.51
C ASP A 27 -4.17 -15.91 -13.88
N ILE A 28 -4.89 -16.54 -12.96
CA ILE A 28 -4.38 -17.67 -12.16
C ILE A 28 -4.96 -18.98 -12.70
N ASP A 29 -4.10 -19.83 -13.23
CA ASP A 29 -4.47 -21.15 -13.74
C ASP A 29 -4.53 -22.20 -12.63
N SER A 30 -3.54 -22.21 -11.73
CA SER A 30 -3.47 -23.22 -10.68
C SER A 30 -2.68 -22.75 -9.47
N VAL A 31 -3.00 -23.37 -8.32
CA VAL A 31 -2.31 -23.14 -7.06
C VAL A 31 -1.92 -24.48 -6.45
N ASN A 32 -0.64 -24.62 -6.08
CA ASN A 32 -0.08 -25.81 -5.46
C ASN A 32 0.50 -25.48 -4.09
N GLY A 33 0.00 -26.13 -3.06
CA GLY A 33 0.45 -25.98 -1.68
C GLY A 33 -0.70 -26.13 -0.70
N THR A 34 -0.40 -25.95 0.58
CA THR A 34 -1.39 -25.94 1.67
C THR A 34 -1.50 -24.52 2.21
N PHE A 35 -2.72 -24.00 2.32
CA PHE A 35 -2.96 -22.67 2.86
C PHE A 35 -3.01 -22.74 4.40
N VAL A 36 -1.85 -22.78 5.03
CA VAL A 36 -1.67 -22.60 6.47
C VAL A 36 -0.59 -21.56 6.71
N ASN A 37 -0.67 -20.84 7.82
CA ASN A 37 0.30 -19.77 8.11
C ASN A 37 1.76 -20.25 7.95
N SER A 38 2.57 -19.43 7.27
CA SER A 38 3.97 -19.69 6.94
C SER A 38 4.27 -20.85 5.98
N ALA A 39 3.26 -21.54 5.42
CA ALA A 39 3.49 -22.51 4.35
C ALA A 39 3.93 -21.83 3.05
N ILE A 40 4.66 -22.56 2.20
CA ILE A 40 5.02 -22.11 0.86
C ILE A 40 3.96 -22.60 -0.14
N VAL A 41 3.52 -21.69 -0.99
CA VAL A 41 2.54 -21.94 -2.06
C VAL A 41 3.12 -21.45 -3.39
N ILE A 42 2.88 -22.23 -4.44
CA ILE A 42 3.24 -21.91 -5.82
C ILE A 42 1.97 -21.63 -6.60
N VAL A 43 1.94 -20.49 -7.30
CA VAL A 43 0.88 -20.07 -8.21
C VAL A 43 1.42 -20.18 -9.63
N THR A 44 0.65 -20.74 -10.54
CA THR A 44 0.93 -20.70 -11.99
C THR A 44 -0.19 -19.97 -12.71
N GLY A 45 0.16 -19.30 -13.80
CA GLY A 45 -0.81 -18.56 -14.60
C GLY A 45 -0.13 -17.77 -15.70
N ILE A 46 -0.70 -16.63 -16.05
CA ILE A 46 -0.17 -15.73 -17.08
C ILE A 46 -0.25 -14.26 -16.62
N ASP A 47 0.55 -13.44 -17.27
CA ASP A 47 0.54 -11.98 -17.13
C ASP A 47 0.78 -11.49 -15.69
N PHE A 48 1.51 -12.27 -14.88
CA PHE A 48 1.94 -11.87 -13.54
C PHE A 48 3.02 -10.78 -13.54
N GLY A 49 3.63 -10.50 -14.71
CA GLY A 49 4.81 -9.65 -14.81
C GLY A 49 6.04 -10.26 -14.14
N VAL A 50 7.11 -9.47 -14.02
CA VAL A 50 8.35 -9.89 -13.34
C VAL A 50 8.63 -8.93 -12.21
N LYS A 51 8.92 -9.46 -11.02
CA LYS A 51 9.25 -8.67 -9.84
C LYS A 51 10.68 -8.94 -9.39
N TYR A 52 11.45 -7.87 -9.17
CA TYR A 52 12.80 -7.96 -8.60
C TYR A 52 13.10 -6.77 -7.67
N PRO A 53 13.55 -7.02 -6.43
CA PRO A 53 13.69 -8.33 -5.78
C PRO A 53 12.33 -9.02 -5.60
N VAL A 54 12.33 -10.36 -5.56
CA VAL A 54 11.08 -11.14 -5.38
C VAL A 54 10.51 -10.85 -3.99
N ALA A 55 11.30 -11.08 -2.94
CA ALA A 55 10.91 -10.76 -1.57
C ALA A 55 10.61 -9.26 -1.41
N PRO A 56 9.65 -8.89 -0.53
CA PRO A 56 9.45 -7.49 -0.17
C PRO A 56 10.72 -6.92 0.45
N MET A 57 10.86 -5.59 0.37
CA MET A 57 11.95 -4.90 1.06
C MET A 57 11.84 -5.10 2.58
N LEU A 58 10.60 -5.09 3.09
CA LEU A 58 10.30 -5.39 4.48
C LEU A 58 8.98 -6.15 4.59
N TRP A 59 8.99 -7.20 5.41
CA TRP A 59 7.81 -7.77 6.03
C TRP A 59 8.04 -7.78 7.55
N SER A 60 7.09 -7.28 8.33
CA SER A 60 7.14 -7.34 9.79
C SER A 60 5.74 -7.51 10.38
N ASP A 61 5.55 -8.65 11.04
CA ASP A 61 4.43 -8.98 11.94
C ASP A 61 4.77 -8.62 13.40
N PHE A 62 5.89 -7.92 13.63
CA PHE A 62 6.41 -7.51 14.94
C PHE A 62 6.63 -8.62 15.98
N GLU A 63 6.54 -9.89 15.60
CA GLU A 63 6.66 -11.04 16.51
C GLU A 63 8.11 -11.32 16.98
N ASN A 64 9.10 -10.64 16.39
CA ASN A 64 10.51 -10.82 16.72
C ASN A 64 10.98 -9.96 17.93
N GLY A 65 10.06 -9.24 18.57
CA GLY A 65 10.32 -8.34 19.69
C GLY A 65 10.04 -8.92 21.08
N VAL A 66 10.05 -8.02 22.06
CA VAL A 66 9.63 -8.29 23.45
C VAL A 66 8.69 -7.18 23.88
N ALA A 67 7.50 -7.52 24.38
CA ALA A 67 6.51 -6.53 24.82
C ALA A 67 7.12 -5.50 25.81
N GLY A 68 6.90 -4.22 25.52
CA GLY A 68 7.44 -3.08 26.26
C GLY A 68 8.84 -2.64 25.85
N ALA A 69 9.58 -3.44 25.08
CA ALA A 69 10.87 -3.03 24.53
C ALA A 69 10.68 -2.06 23.35
N ALA A 70 11.65 -1.18 23.14
CA ALA A 70 11.63 -0.27 22.00
C ALA A 70 11.93 -1.01 20.69
N LEU A 71 11.22 -0.68 19.60
CA LEU A 71 11.42 -1.26 18.27
C LEU A 71 12.90 -1.25 17.84
N PRO A 72 13.68 -0.15 18.03
CA PRO A 72 15.09 -0.09 17.63
C PRO A 72 16.03 -1.06 18.37
N THR A 73 15.52 -1.81 19.35
CA THR A 73 16.26 -2.94 19.97
C THR A 73 16.34 -4.15 19.05
N VAL A 74 15.54 -4.20 17.98
CA VAL A 74 15.50 -5.27 16.98
C VAL A 74 15.69 -4.67 15.58
N SER A 75 16.56 -5.28 14.79
CA SER A 75 16.74 -4.91 13.38
C SER A 75 15.42 -5.13 12.59
N PRO A 76 15.05 -4.26 11.64
CA PRO A 76 15.83 -3.18 11.04
C PRO A 76 15.48 -1.77 11.56
N TRP A 77 14.85 -1.67 12.73
CA TRP A 77 14.26 -0.41 13.20
C TRP A 77 15.31 0.59 13.68
N VAL A 78 15.12 1.86 13.34
CA VAL A 78 15.94 2.97 13.84
C VAL A 78 15.05 4.02 14.50
N ALA A 79 15.38 4.48 15.70
CA ALA A 79 14.60 5.54 16.36
C ALA A 79 14.57 6.80 15.48
N TYR A 80 13.39 7.34 15.22
CA TYR A 80 13.26 8.68 14.63
C TYR A 80 13.49 9.77 15.69
N LYS A 81 12.88 9.58 16.86
CA LYS A 81 13.01 10.46 18.03
C LYS A 81 12.87 9.62 19.30
N GLY A 82 13.47 10.09 20.40
CA GLY A 82 13.44 9.37 21.67
C GLY A 82 13.95 7.94 21.50
N ASN A 83 13.23 6.98 22.07
CA ASN A 83 13.53 5.55 21.92
C ASN A 83 12.85 4.90 20.70
N GLY A 84 12.10 5.68 19.90
CA GLY A 84 11.22 5.16 18.87
C GLY A 84 9.96 4.50 19.42
N GLY A 85 9.22 3.79 18.55
CA GLY A 85 8.02 3.05 18.94
C GLY A 85 8.36 1.85 19.82
N LEU A 86 7.35 1.20 20.39
CA LEU A 86 7.50 0.04 21.28
C LEU A 86 6.85 -1.20 20.67
N PHE A 87 7.29 -2.39 21.08
CA PHE A 87 6.51 -3.62 20.93
C PHE A 87 5.42 -3.67 22.01
N ASN A 88 4.21 -4.09 21.67
CA ASN A 88 3.08 -4.14 22.60
C ASN A 88 2.25 -5.41 22.40
N SER A 89 1.82 -6.03 23.49
CA SER A 89 0.98 -7.23 23.48
C SER A 89 -0.46 -6.99 23.96
N LYS A 90 -0.85 -5.73 24.21
CA LYS A 90 -2.22 -5.41 24.66
C LYS A 90 -3.20 -5.39 23.50
N GLN A 91 -2.77 -4.90 22.36
CA GLN A 91 -3.50 -4.96 21.09
C GLN A 91 -2.51 -5.41 20.03
N HIS A 92 -2.96 -6.34 19.20
CA HIS A 92 -2.26 -6.87 18.03
C HIS A 92 -3.32 -7.30 17.01
N TYR A 93 -2.97 -7.32 15.74
CA TYR A 93 -3.86 -7.76 14.68
C TYR A 93 -3.62 -9.24 14.39
N SER A 94 -2.39 -9.58 14.00
CA SER A 94 -1.93 -10.95 13.89
C SER A 94 -1.03 -11.28 15.08
N GLY A 95 -0.67 -12.56 15.25
CA GLY A 95 0.31 -12.95 16.28
C GLY A 95 -0.05 -12.52 17.71
N ASN A 96 0.94 -11.96 18.42
CA ASN A 96 0.86 -11.56 19.84
C ASN A 96 1.43 -10.16 20.10
N LEU A 97 2.09 -9.54 19.14
CA LEU A 97 2.76 -8.26 19.25
C LEU A 97 2.35 -7.33 18.11
N ALA A 98 2.27 -6.05 18.41
CA ALA A 98 2.22 -5.00 17.41
C ALA A 98 3.23 -3.90 17.75
N ALA A 99 3.57 -3.09 16.76
CA ALA A 99 4.23 -1.81 16.99
C ALA A 99 3.24 -0.83 17.63
N TYR A 100 3.71 -0.02 18.57
CA TYR A 100 2.84 0.79 19.43
C TYR A 100 3.48 2.11 19.81
N GLN A 101 2.63 3.12 19.95
CA GLN A 101 2.99 4.34 20.65
C GLN A 101 1.79 4.93 21.39
N THR A 102 2.08 5.59 22.51
CA THR A 102 1.13 6.46 23.21
C THR A 102 1.60 7.90 23.16
N TYR A 103 0.67 8.81 22.97
CA TYR A 103 0.87 10.24 23.03
C TYR A 103 -0.01 10.81 24.14
N ASN A 104 0.60 11.63 25.01
CA ASN A 104 -0.10 12.56 25.89
C ASN A 104 0.56 13.94 25.80
N TYR A 105 -0.23 15.02 25.89
CA TYR A 105 0.24 16.42 25.74
C TYR A 105 1.42 16.77 26.64
N THR A 106 1.47 16.19 27.84
CA THR A 106 2.52 16.46 28.82
C THR A 106 3.87 15.80 28.48
N SER A 107 3.91 14.88 27.50
CA SER A 107 5.16 14.24 27.09
C SER A 107 5.73 14.88 25.81
N PRO A 108 6.99 15.35 25.82
CA PRO A 108 7.68 15.80 24.61
C PRO A 108 7.96 14.65 23.61
N ASP A 109 7.66 13.41 23.99
CA ASP A 109 7.95 12.18 23.24
C ASP A 109 6.92 11.86 22.15
N GLY A 110 5.99 12.78 21.87
CA GLY A 110 4.90 12.60 20.94
C GLY A 110 5.25 12.21 19.49
N GLU A 111 6.51 12.32 19.12
CA GLU A 111 7.03 11.87 17.83
C GLU A 111 7.99 10.68 17.95
N SER A 112 7.98 9.95 19.07
CA SER A 112 8.84 8.77 19.28
C SER A 112 8.32 7.57 18.49
N THR A 113 8.56 7.62 17.18
CA THR A 113 8.31 6.55 16.22
C THR A 113 9.64 6.01 15.67
N SER A 114 9.57 4.99 14.83
CA SER A 114 10.74 4.34 14.23
C SER A 114 10.76 4.53 12.72
N ASN A 115 11.97 4.51 12.16
CA ASN A 115 12.24 4.46 10.75
C ASN A 115 12.58 3.03 10.32
N TYR A 116 12.27 2.74 9.06
CA TYR A 116 12.96 1.73 8.28
C TYR A 116 13.66 2.41 7.10
N PHE A 117 14.98 2.32 7.04
CA PHE A 117 15.75 2.83 5.91
C PHE A 117 15.91 1.74 4.86
N PHE A 118 15.69 2.12 3.60
CA PHE A 118 15.79 1.20 2.49
C PHE A 118 17.25 0.78 2.27
N PRO A 119 17.51 -0.49 1.92
CA PRO A 119 18.85 -0.96 1.60
C PRO A 119 19.43 -0.29 0.35
N VAL A 120 18.55 0.18 -0.55
CA VAL A 120 18.89 0.95 -1.74
C VAL A 120 17.84 2.03 -1.96
N GLU A 121 18.24 3.14 -2.56
CA GLU A 121 17.30 4.20 -2.93
C GLU A 121 16.48 3.81 -4.17
N ILE A 122 15.18 4.07 -4.11
CA ILE A 122 14.19 3.61 -5.10
C ILE A 122 13.33 4.76 -5.63
N ASP A 123 12.78 4.58 -6.81
CA ASP A 123 11.89 5.57 -7.44
C ASP A 123 10.41 5.30 -7.14
N GLU A 124 10.06 4.11 -6.65
CA GLU A 124 8.70 3.73 -6.33
C GLU A 124 8.66 3.05 -4.96
N THR A 125 7.60 3.26 -4.20
CA THR A 125 7.43 2.67 -2.87
C THR A 125 5.97 2.34 -2.65
N TYR A 126 5.71 1.08 -2.30
CA TYR A 126 4.44 0.60 -1.79
C TYR A 126 4.59 0.32 -0.30
N VAL A 127 3.59 0.72 0.50
CA VAL A 127 3.51 0.45 1.93
C VAL A 127 2.11 -0.04 2.25
N SER A 128 2.00 -1.16 2.97
CA SER A 128 0.74 -1.64 3.54
C SER A 128 0.96 -1.98 5.00
N TYR A 129 0.02 -1.65 5.86
CA TYR A 129 -0.05 -2.18 7.23
C TYR A 129 -1.48 -2.12 7.73
N VAL A 130 -1.75 -2.83 8.81
CA VAL A 130 -2.98 -2.66 9.58
C VAL A 130 -2.70 -1.82 10.81
N THR A 131 -3.64 -0.97 11.17
CA THR A 131 -3.50 -0.06 12.31
C THR A 131 -4.78 0.00 13.10
N LYS A 132 -4.61 0.18 14.41
CA LYS A 132 -5.70 0.46 15.33
C LYS A 132 -5.37 1.73 16.07
N TYR A 133 -6.39 2.53 16.31
CA TYR A 133 -6.28 3.80 16.98
C TYR A 133 -7.28 3.87 18.14
N HIS A 134 -6.80 4.32 19.29
CA HIS A 134 -7.61 4.66 20.45
C HIS A 134 -7.40 6.12 20.83
N LYS A 135 -8.48 6.82 21.13
CA LYS A 135 -8.46 8.19 21.66
C LYS A 135 -9.32 8.35 22.91
N ALA A 136 -8.79 9.06 23.90
CA ALA A 136 -9.50 9.43 25.12
C ALA A 136 -9.11 10.85 25.54
N GLY A 137 -10.03 11.61 26.14
CA GLY A 137 -9.73 12.97 26.59
C GLY A 137 -10.92 13.92 26.51
N ASN A 138 -10.65 15.20 26.78
CA ASN A 138 -11.67 16.24 26.89
C ASN A 138 -11.93 16.97 25.57
N THR A 139 -10.93 17.02 24.69
CA THR A 139 -11.00 17.78 23.44
C THR A 139 -10.76 16.90 22.22
N ILE A 140 -10.11 15.74 22.40
CA ILE A 140 -9.82 14.71 21.40
C ILE A 140 -9.07 15.29 20.19
N TYR A 141 -8.37 16.41 20.36
CA TYR A 141 -7.80 17.20 19.27
C TYR A 141 -6.42 16.67 18.88
N GLY A 142 -6.11 16.64 17.58
CA GLY A 142 -4.73 16.64 17.09
C GLY A 142 -4.59 16.06 15.69
N GLN A 143 -3.34 15.80 15.29
CA GLN A 143 -3.00 15.32 13.95
C GLN A 143 -2.18 14.04 14.06
N TRP A 144 -2.77 12.93 13.63
CA TRP A 144 -2.06 11.69 13.37
C TRP A 144 -1.40 11.74 11.99
N LYS A 145 -0.25 11.05 11.90
CA LYS A 145 0.58 10.94 10.71
C LYS A 145 0.75 9.46 10.41
N ASN A 146 -0.13 8.94 9.55
CA ASN A 146 -0.24 7.55 9.14
C ASN A 146 1.09 6.95 8.69
N THR A 147 1.86 7.60 7.83
CA THR A 147 3.22 7.16 7.46
C THR A 147 3.90 8.28 6.69
N ARG A 148 5.23 8.30 6.70
CA ARG A 148 5.99 9.12 5.77
C ARG A 148 6.92 8.28 4.91
N ILE A 149 6.94 8.53 3.61
CA ILE A 149 8.00 8.09 2.71
C ILE A 149 9.04 9.20 2.68
N VAL A 150 10.28 8.92 3.05
CA VAL A 150 11.34 9.94 3.15
C VAL A 150 12.27 9.90 1.94
N GLY A 151 12.74 11.09 1.54
CA GLY A 151 13.70 11.25 0.45
C GLY A 151 15.16 11.09 0.89
N THR A 152 16.06 10.92 -0.08
CA THR A 152 17.52 10.90 0.11
C THR A 152 18.00 12.02 1.04
N GLY A 153 18.73 11.64 2.10
CA GLY A 153 19.37 12.58 3.02
C GLY A 153 18.42 13.34 3.95
N GLN A 154 17.14 12.93 4.06
CA GLN A 154 16.13 13.57 4.90
C GLN A 154 15.41 12.57 5.80
N ALA A 155 15.01 13.01 7.00
CA ALA A 155 14.38 12.16 8.01
C ALA A 155 12.90 12.47 8.27
N TYR A 156 12.37 13.63 7.84
CA TYR A 156 11.00 14.03 8.21
C TYR A 156 10.35 15.06 7.28
N ASN A 157 11.13 16.07 6.88
CA ASN A 157 10.73 17.12 5.96
C ASN A 157 11.86 17.34 4.96
N GLY A 158 11.51 17.56 3.70
CA GLY A 158 12.47 17.86 2.64
C GLY A 158 12.08 17.25 1.30
N PRO A 159 12.93 17.46 0.27
CA PRO A 159 12.65 17.04 -1.09
C PRO A 159 12.35 15.54 -1.16
N GLY A 160 11.26 15.19 -1.84
CA GLY A 160 10.85 13.81 -2.04
C GLY A 160 10.09 13.17 -0.89
N MET A 161 9.80 13.91 0.18
CA MET A 161 8.94 13.41 1.23
C MET A 161 7.50 13.20 0.71
N GLY A 162 6.88 12.09 1.09
CA GLY A 162 5.43 11.86 1.01
C GLY A 162 4.92 11.69 2.43
N GLY A 163 4.00 12.54 2.87
CA GLY A 163 3.44 12.52 4.22
C GLY A 163 1.97 12.17 4.15
N PHE A 164 1.60 11.02 4.70
CA PHE A 164 0.22 10.57 4.76
C PHE A 164 -0.30 10.90 6.16
N SER A 165 -1.40 11.64 6.22
CA SER A 165 -1.98 12.14 7.47
C SER A 165 -3.48 12.27 7.34
N ASP A 166 -4.15 12.36 8.47
CA ASP A 166 -5.60 12.50 8.65
C ASP A 166 -6.26 13.45 7.66
N ASN A 167 -5.59 14.55 7.28
CA ASN A 167 -6.22 15.60 6.47
C ASN A 167 -6.09 15.41 4.95
N ALA A 168 -5.13 14.62 4.48
CA ALA A 168 -4.86 14.26 3.09
C ALA A 168 -3.44 13.67 2.97
N PRO A 169 -3.17 12.90 1.91
CA PRO A 169 -1.80 12.70 1.45
C PRO A 169 -1.15 14.02 1.00
N LEU A 170 0.05 14.24 1.50
CA LEU A 170 0.93 15.38 1.26
C LEU A 170 2.18 14.89 0.52
N TYR A 171 2.73 15.70 -0.39
CA TYR A 171 4.02 15.38 -0.99
C TYR A 171 4.84 16.63 -1.29
N ASP A 172 6.17 16.51 -1.17
CA ASP A 172 7.10 17.59 -1.47
C ASP A 172 7.88 17.29 -2.77
N PRO A 173 7.61 18.02 -3.86
CA PRO A 173 8.32 17.82 -5.11
C PRO A 173 9.68 18.57 -5.20
N GLY A 174 10.10 19.37 -4.21
CA GLY A 174 11.32 20.20 -4.28
C GLY A 174 11.63 21.08 -3.04
N PRO A 175 12.33 22.23 -3.13
CA PRO A 175 12.94 22.86 -1.94
C PRO A 175 12.03 23.71 -1.04
N SER A 176 10.71 23.85 -1.30
CA SER A 176 9.72 24.46 -0.36
C SER A 176 8.29 24.50 -0.94
N PRO A 177 7.23 24.54 -0.10
CA PRO A 177 6.85 23.60 0.95
C PRO A 177 5.85 22.55 0.40
N ILE A 178 5.84 21.37 1.02
CA ILE A 178 4.75 20.36 1.09
C ILE A 178 3.50 20.75 0.27
N GLY A 179 3.35 20.20 -0.93
CA GLY A 179 2.13 20.29 -1.73
C GLY A 179 1.04 19.36 -1.22
N THR A 180 -0.21 19.81 -1.23
CA THR A 180 -1.39 18.94 -1.06
C THR A 180 -1.74 18.30 -2.42
N MET A 181 -2.24 17.06 -2.42
CA MET A 181 -2.61 16.32 -3.64
C MET A 181 -3.75 16.94 -4.49
N SER A 182 -4.32 18.07 -4.06
CA SER A 182 -5.55 18.64 -4.60
C SER A 182 -5.39 19.47 -5.88
N SER A 183 -4.20 19.56 -6.49
CA SER A 183 -4.05 20.35 -7.72
C SER A 183 -2.91 19.87 -8.61
N PRO A 184 -3.13 19.71 -9.94
CA PRO A 184 -2.05 19.56 -10.91
C PRO A 184 -1.15 20.81 -10.99
N ASP A 185 -1.64 21.93 -10.45
CA ASP A 185 -0.89 23.17 -10.26
C ASP A 185 -0.46 23.34 -8.80
N VAL A 186 0.85 23.34 -8.60
CA VAL A 186 1.50 23.65 -7.32
C VAL A 186 1.03 25.02 -6.82
N ARG A 187 0.16 25.04 -5.80
CA ARG A 187 0.10 26.00 -4.68
C ARG A 187 -1.29 26.05 -4.06
N GLY A 188 -1.41 25.61 -2.81
CA GLY A 188 -2.61 25.85 -2.01
C GLY A 188 -2.68 25.01 -0.76
N PHE A 189 -1.97 25.44 0.29
CA PHE A 189 -2.19 24.90 1.64
C PHE A 189 -3.56 25.40 2.11
N THR A 190 -4.59 24.56 2.05
CA THR A 190 -5.80 24.82 2.83
C THR A 190 -5.58 24.13 4.16
N TYR A 191 -5.21 24.92 5.18
CA TYR A 191 -5.10 24.44 6.55
C TYR A 191 -6.51 24.10 7.03
N TYR A 192 -7.00 22.90 6.69
CA TYR A 192 -8.25 22.45 7.25
C TYR A 192 -8.01 22.17 8.72
N GLN A 193 -8.89 22.71 9.56
CA GLN A 193 -8.88 22.44 10.99
C GLN A 193 -8.86 20.92 11.18
N PRO A 194 -8.01 20.37 12.06
CA PRO A 194 -8.04 18.95 12.36
C PRO A 194 -9.44 18.63 12.89
N ILE A 195 -10.19 17.87 12.09
CA ILE A 195 -11.40 17.21 12.54
C ILE A 195 -10.92 15.80 12.85
N ASP A 196 -11.20 15.29 14.04
CA ASP A 196 -10.55 14.09 14.61
C ASP A 196 -10.86 12.75 13.92
N ASN A 197 -11.28 12.78 12.65
CA ASN A 197 -11.47 11.60 11.80
C ASN A 197 -11.73 11.94 10.30
N PRO A 198 -10.84 12.60 9.54
CA PRO A 198 -11.15 12.94 8.15
C PRO A 198 -10.98 11.73 7.19
N LEU A 199 -10.43 10.61 7.66
CA LEU A 199 -10.12 9.42 6.84
C LEU A 199 -11.02 8.20 7.10
N GLY A 200 -12.04 8.32 7.96
CA GLY A 200 -12.96 7.21 8.23
C GLY A 200 -12.40 6.09 9.12
N ILE A 201 -11.20 6.27 9.68
CA ILE A 201 -10.60 5.35 10.64
C ILE A 201 -11.38 5.45 11.95
N ARG A 202 -12.06 4.37 12.31
CA ARG A 202 -12.93 4.33 13.48
C ARG A 202 -12.11 3.93 14.69
N ASP A 203 -12.30 4.71 15.75
CA ASP A 203 -11.78 4.40 17.08
C ASP A 203 -12.06 2.93 17.45
N GLU A 204 -11.07 2.29 18.05
CA GLU A 204 -11.09 0.90 18.51
C GLU A 204 -11.16 -0.21 17.44
N ASN A 205 -11.20 0.12 16.15
CA ASN A 205 -11.19 -0.87 15.06
C ASN A 205 -9.83 -0.97 14.38
N TRP A 206 -9.57 -2.15 13.80
CA TRP A 206 -8.43 -2.35 12.91
C TRP A 206 -8.80 -1.91 11.50
N HIS A 207 -7.91 -1.13 10.91
CA HIS A 207 -8.03 -0.58 9.57
C HIS A 207 -6.78 -0.90 8.77
N ARG A 208 -6.92 -1.31 7.51
CA ARG A 208 -5.77 -1.48 6.62
C ARG A 208 -5.49 -0.17 5.90
N ILE A 209 -4.23 0.26 5.87
CA ILE A 209 -3.78 1.40 5.10
C ILE A 209 -2.80 0.92 4.05
N ASP A 210 -3.11 1.21 2.78
CA ASP A 210 -2.21 1.01 1.65
C ASP A 210 -1.80 2.37 1.08
N MET A 211 -0.53 2.54 0.77
CA MET A 211 0.01 3.75 0.15
C MET A 211 0.96 3.38 -0.97
N TYR A 212 0.98 4.21 -2.00
CA TYR A 212 1.96 4.11 -3.06
C TYR A 212 2.43 5.48 -3.50
N LYS A 213 3.72 5.58 -3.77
CA LYS A 213 4.32 6.77 -4.38
C LYS A 213 5.31 6.34 -5.44
N LYS A 214 5.15 6.89 -6.64
CA LYS A 214 6.07 6.78 -7.77
C LYS A 214 6.61 8.15 -8.12
N LEU A 215 7.94 8.26 -8.13
CA LEU A 215 8.64 9.46 -8.53
C LEU A 215 8.48 9.69 -10.03
N SER A 216 8.02 10.90 -10.37
CA SER A 216 7.97 11.37 -11.73
C SER A 216 9.37 11.53 -12.32
N THR A 217 9.47 11.43 -13.64
CA THR A 217 10.56 12.07 -14.37
C THR A 217 10.59 13.55 -13.96
N PRO A 218 11.77 14.14 -13.63
CA PRO A 218 11.85 15.51 -13.14
C PRO A 218 11.10 16.51 -14.05
N GLY A 219 10.05 17.15 -13.52
CA GLY A 219 9.24 18.14 -14.24
C GLY A 219 8.16 17.58 -15.17
N ILE A 220 7.93 16.27 -15.22
CA ILE A 220 6.92 15.61 -16.06
C ILE A 220 5.79 15.06 -15.18
N THR A 221 4.56 15.02 -15.71
CA THR A 221 3.37 14.49 -15.01
C THR A 221 3.22 12.98 -15.23
N ASP A 222 4.21 12.19 -14.83
CA ASP A 222 4.24 10.71 -14.95
C ASP A 222 4.47 10.00 -13.60
N GLY A 223 4.49 10.74 -12.50
CA GLY A 223 4.51 10.20 -11.15
C GLY A 223 3.11 9.78 -10.68
N GLN A 224 3.08 9.04 -9.58
CA GLN A 224 1.82 8.62 -8.96
C GLN A 224 1.92 8.78 -7.45
N ILE A 225 0.80 9.08 -6.82
CA ILE A 225 0.68 9.06 -5.38
C ILE A 225 -0.74 8.69 -5.02
N TRP A 226 -0.90 7.73 -4.12
CA TRP A 226 -2.19 7.37 -3.59
C TRP A 226 -2.15 6.77 -2.18
N GLU A 227 -3.27 6.87 -1.48
CA GLU A 227 -3.56 6.24 -0.19
C GLU A 227 -4.95 5.59 -0.28
N ASN A 228 -5.09 4.40 0.31
CA ASN A 228 -6.33 3.66 0.41
C ASN A 228 -6.50 3.14 1.84
N ILE A 229 -7.74 3.11 2.32
CA ILE A 229 -8.08 2.63 3.66
C ILE A 229 -9.19 1.59 3.54
N ASP A 230 -9.04 0.45 4.18
CA ASP A 230 -9.99 -0.67 4.20
C ASP A 230 -10.42 -1.18 2.83
N ASN A 231 -9.53 -1.12 1.84
CA ASN A 231 -9.85 -1.48 0.47
C ASN A 231 -11.02 -0.68 -0.13
N ASP A 232 -11.31 0.50 0.42
CA ASP A 232 -12.33 1.40 -0.08
C ASP A 232 -11.84 2.14 -1.33
N ASP A 233 -11.86 1.43 -2.45
CA ASP A 233 -11.59 2.02 -3.77
C ASP A 233 -12.69 3.05 -4.17
N SER A 234 -13.77 3.19 -3.40
CA SER A 234 -14.85 4.17 -3.62
C SER A 234 -14.54 5.57 -3.09
N ASN A 235 -13.40 5.77 -2.43
CA ASN A 235 -12.81 7.09 -2.12
C ASN A 235 -12.39 7.89 -3.39
N VAL A 236 -13.02 7.58 -4.52
CA VAL A 236 -13.19 8.40 -5.73
C VAL A 236 -14.53 9.16 -5.64
N ASP A 237 -14.98 9.55 -4.44
CA ASP A 237 -16.12 10.47 -4.31
C ASP A 237 -15.66 11.91 -4.63
N TYR A 238 -15.74 12.21 -5.94
CA TYR A 238 -15.43 13.49 -6.59
C TYR A 238 -16.10 14.73 -5.97
N SER A 239 -17.02 14.56 -5.00
CA SER A 239 -17.80 15.65 -4.44
C SER A 239 -17.19 16.30 -3.18
N ASN A 240 -16.23 15.65 -2.52
CA ASN A 240 -15.47 16.21 -1.38
C ASN A 240 -13.96 16.32 -1.68
N SER A 241 -13.58 17.07 -2.72
CA SER A 241 -12.29 17.75 -3.00
C SER A 241 -10.91 17.07 -2.78
N TYR A 242 -10.82 15.86 -2.23
CA TYR A 242 -9.58 15.23 -1.81
C TYR A 242 -9.47 13.87 -2.47
N ASN A 243 -9.14 13.87 -3.77
CA ASN A 243 -8.75 12.63 -4.43
C ASN A 243 -7.49 12.11 -3.74
N HIS A 244 -7.61 11.02 -2.96
CA HIS A 244 -6.45 10.32 -2.38
C HIS A 244 -5.70 9.48 -3.41
N LYS A 245 -5.96 9.70 -4.70
CA LYS A 245 -5.29 9.04 -5.81
C LYS A 245 -5.02 10.04 -6.93
N ASN A 246 -3.75 10.31 -7.19
CA ASN A 246 -3.29 11.05 -8.35
C ASN A 246 -2.34 10.16 -9.15
N LEU A 247 -2.80 9.70 -10.33
CA LEU A 247 -2.06 8.80 -11.21
C LEU A 247 -1.20 9.54 -12.26
N ASN A 248 -1.21 10.88 -12.25
CA ASN A 248 -0.45 11.72 -13.18
C ASN A 248 0.10 12.95 -12.45
N ALA A 249 0.91 12.72 -11.42
CA ALA A 249 1.47 13.76 -10.55
C ALA A 249 2.90 14.17 -10.97
N ILE A 250 3.24 15.45 -10.81
CA ILE A 250 4.65 15.88 -10.76
C ILE A 250 5.13 15.72 -9.32
N THR A 251 5.72 14.58 -8.99
CA THR A 251 6.23 14.31 -7.63
C THR A 251 7.70 14.70 -7.48
N ARG A 252 8.34 15.14 -8.56
CA ARG A 252 9.73 15.61 -8.63
C ARG A 252 9.81 16.79 -9.58
N LEU A 253 10.16 17.98 -9.09
CA LEU A 253 10.33 19.17 -9.93
C LEU A 253 11.50 19.02 -10.91
N ALA A 254 11.52 19.84 -11.96
CA ALA A 254 12.62 19.85 -12.92
C ALA A 254 13.96 20.13 -12.21
N GLY A 255 14.96 19.28 -12.47
CA GLY A 255 16.30 19.40 -11.89
C GLY A 255 16.50 18.67 -10.56
N GLU A 256 15.44 18.16 -9.94
CA GLU A 256 15.54 17.37 -8.70
C GLU A 256 16.09 15.96 -8.98
N THR A 257 16.82 15.41 -8.01
CA THR A 257 17.49 14.09 -8.12
C THR A 257 17.23 13.16 -6.94
N PHE A 258 16.49 13.60 -5.93
CA PHE A 258 16.19 12.78 -4.75
C PHE A 258 15.46 11.49 -5.13
N LYS A 259 15.68 10.44 -4.35
CA LYS A 259 14.96 9.17 -4.41
C LYS A 259 14.31 8.86 -3.07
N HIS A 260 13.45 7.86 -3.00
CA HIS A 260 12.96 7.38 -1.71
C HIS A 260 14.04 6.57 -1.00
N ALA A 261 14.23 6.84 0.30
CA ALA A 261 15.31 6.27 1.10
C ALA A 261 14.81 5.56 2.37
N GLY A 262 13.52 5.61 2.67
CA GLY A 262 12.95 4.93 3.82
C GLY A 262 11.50 5.30 4.09
N ILE A 263 10.99 4.78 5.21
CA ILE A 263 9.71 5.17 5.79
C ILE A 263 9.84 5.53 7.26
N ILE A 264 8.93 6.38 7.74
CA ILE A 264 8.63 6.61 9.15
C ILE A 264 7.30 5.93 9.45
N LEU A 265 7.26 5.10 10.50
CA LEU A 265 6.05 4.40 10.90
C LEU A 265 4.95 5.36 11.38
N GLY A 266 3.72 4.92 11.18
CA GLY A 266 2.47 5.57 11.56
C GLY A 266 2.17 5.74 13.03
N LEU A 267 3.18 5.82 13.87
CA LEU A 267 3.04 5.88 15.32
C LEU A 267 3.24 7.30 15.83
N MET A 268 2.93 8.31 15.00
CA MET A 268 3.20 9.71 15.32
C MET A 268 1.92 10.52 15.39
N HIS A 269 1.73 11.20 16.51
CA HIS A 269 0.67 12.19 16.70
C HIS A 269 1.28 13.54 17.04
N THR A 270 0.59 14.63 16.73
CA THR A 270 1.03 15.98 17.10
C THR A 270 -0.16 16.89 17.34
N ASN A 271 0.12 18.13 17.74
CA ASN A 271 -0.88 19.17 17.99
C ASN A 271 -1.99 18.72 18.95
N THR A 272 -1.76 17.86 19.94
CA THR A 272 -2.83 17.51 20.90
C THR A 272 -3.01 18.58 21.95
N LEU A 273 -4.07 18.47 22.75
CA LEU A 273 -4.33 19.34 23.88
C LEU A 273 -4.16 18.60 25.22
N ASP A 274 -4.01 19.38 26.29
CA ASP A 274 -3.82 18.84 27.64
C ASP A 274 -4.98 17.94 28.07
N GLY A 275 -4.64 16.78 28.60
CA GLY A 275 -5.61 15.73 28.98
C GLY A 275 -6.07 14.81 27.86
N ASP A 276 -5.64 15.01 26.61
CA ASP A 276 -5.89 14.05 25.53
C ASP A 276 -4.81 12.94 25.51
N ILE A 277 -5.26 11.72 25.25
CA ILE A 277 -4.47 10.49 25.12
C ILE A 277 -4.78 9.88 23.75
N HIS A 278 -3.72 9.54 23.03
CA HIS A 278 -3.81 8.87 21.73
C HIS A 278 -2.91 7.65 21.76
N GLU A 279 -3.48 6.48 21.50
CA GLU A 279 -2.76 5.22 21.41
C GLU A 279 -2.90 4.69 19.99
N ILE A 280 -1.77 4.35 19.37
CA ILE A 280 -1.73 3.86 17.99
C ILE A 280 -0.98 2.54 17.99
N TRP A 281 -1.58 1.54 17.35
CA TRP A 281 -0.96 0.25 17.06
C TRP A 281 -0.81 0.07 15.56
N LEU A 282 0.25 -0.59 15.13
CA LEU A 282 0.55 -0.94 13.75
C LEU A 282 1.05 -2.38 13.70
N ASP A 283 0.52 -3.16 12.75
CA ASP A 283 0.86 -4.56 12.57
C ASP A 283 0.90 -4.94 11.07
N ASP A 284 1.39 -6.14 10.75
CA ASP A 284 1.47 -6.71 9.40
C ASP A 284 2.01 -5.73 8.33
N LEU A 285 3.17 -5.13 8.62
CA LEU A 285 3.79 -4.14 7.76
C LEU A 285 4.50 -4.79 6.57
N TYR A 286 4.12 -4.35 5.38
CA TYR A 286 4.68 -4.74 4.10
C TYR A 286 5.21 -3.50 3.36
N VAL A 287 6.47 -3.55 2.91
CA VAL A 287 7.10 -2.49 2.12
C VAL A 287 7.76 -3.07 0.89
N ASP A 288 7.53 -2.44 -0.25
CA ASP A 288 8.06 -2.89 -1.54
C ASP A 288 8.43 -1.74 -2.47
N ASN A 289 9.20 -2.03 -3.51
CA ASN A 289 9.62 -1.07 -4.53
C ASN A 289 8.76 -1.09 -5.79
N THR A 290 7.62 -1.79 -5.77
CA THR A 290 6.63 -1.87 -6.84
C THR A 290 5.24 -2.09 -6.23
N GLN A 291 4.17 -1.99 -7.02
CA GLN A 291 2.83 -2.40 -6.58
C GLN A 291 2.63 -3.93 -6.60
N ALA A 292 3.56 -4.69 -7.19
CA ALA A 292 3.43 -6.12 -7.41
C ALA A 292 3.40 -6.87 -6.08
N ARG A 293 2.29 -7.56 -5.79
CA ARG A 293 2.05 -8.30 -4.54
C ARG A 293 0.92 -9.32 -4.70
N LEU A 294 0.80 -10.24 -3.75
CA LEU A 294 -0.39 -11.09 -3.65
C LEU A 294 -1.19 -10.71 -2.42
N GLU A 295 -2.50 -10.84 -2.55
CA GLU A 295 -3.45 -10.65 -1.45
C GLU A 295 -4.39 -11.84 -1.37
N ILE A 296 -4.69 -12.29 -0.16
CA ILE A 296 -5.78 -13.24 0.09
C ILE A 296 -6.90 -12.47 0.76
N CYS A 297 -8.09 -12.46 0.14
CA CYS A 297 -9.22 -11.68 0.60
C CYS A 297 -10.47 -12.52 0.85
N SER A 298 -11.39 -12.01 1.66
CA SER A 298 -12.67 -12.66 1.96
C SER A 298 -13.67 -12.61 0.81
N GLY A 299 -13.61 -11.59 -0.05
CA GLY A 299 -14.50 -11.41 -1.21
C GLY A 299 -13.94 -12.00 -2.51
N SER A 300 -14.83 -12.56 -3.34
CA SER A 300 -14.49 -13.23 -4.61
C SER A 300 -14.30 -12.31 -5.82
N VAL A 301 -14.65 -11.04 -5.67
CA VAL A 301 -14.50 -10.01 -6.71
C VAL A 301 -13.67 -8.86 -6.15
N TRP A 302 -12.66 -8.40 -6.90
CA TRP A 302 -11.72 -7.38 -6.44
C TRP A 302 -12.39 -6.10 -5.93
N ALA A 303 -13.43 -5.63 -6.64
CA ALA A 303 -14.18 -4.42 -6.29
C ALA A 303 -14.96 -4.53 -4.96
N SER A 304 -15.12 -5.73 -4.41
CA SER A 304 -15.79 -5.99 -3.13
C SER A 304 -15.00 -7.01 -2.29
N ARG A 305 -13.67 -6.98 -2.37
CA ARG A 305 -12.75 -7.94 -1.74
C ARG A 305 -12.75 -7.92 -0.21
N SER A 306 -13.04 -6.76 0.39
CA SER A 306 -13.12 -6.54 1.85
C SER A 306 -11.83 -6.95 2.60
N HIS A 307 -11.93 -7.67 3.73
CA HIS A 307 -10.78 -8.12 4.55
C HIS A 307 -9.77 -8.87 3.67
N CYS A 308 -8.54 -8.35 3.61
CA CYS A 308 -7.43 -8.88 2.80
C CYS A 308 -6.12 -8.92 3.60
N GLU A 309 -5.41 -10.03 3.50
CA GLU A 309 -4.07 -10.22 4.03
C GLU A 309 -3.03 -10.22 2.90
N VAL A 310 -2.04 -9.34 2.99
CA VAL A 310 -0.92 -9.32 2.05
C VAL A 310 -0.04 -10.55 2.29
N GLN A 311 0.38 -11.21 1.21
CA GLN A 311 1.23 -12.40 1.27
C GLN A 311 2.70 -12.04 1.04
N ILE A 312 3.63 -12.95 1.38
CA ILE A 312 5.07 -12.65 1.33
C ILE A 312 5.76 -13.44 0.21
N PRO A 313 5.95 -12.87 -0.99
CA PRO A 313 6.78 -13.48 -2.05
C PRO A 313 8.17 -13.86 -1.54
N GLN A 314 8.75 -14.95 -2.07
CA GLN A 314 10.04 -15.46 -1.59
C GLN A 314 11.08 -15.55 -2.72
N ASN A 315 10.98 -16.58 -3.57
CA ASN A 315 12.08 -16.99 -4.44
C ASN A 315 11.81 -16.79 -5.94
N ASN A 316 10.55 -16.90 -6.38
CA ASN A 316 10.19 -16.75 -7.78
C ASN A 316 9.01 -15.79 -7.99
N TRP A 317 9.16 -14.89 -8.94
CA TRP A 317 8.08 -14.08 -9.51
C TRP A 317 8.41 -13.82 -10.98
N SER A 318 7.90 -14.70 -11.83
CA SER A 318 7.97 -14.58 -13.28
C SER A 318 6.57 -14.36 -13.84
N ASN A 319 6.50 -14.13 -15.16
CA ASN A 319 5.23 -13.90 -15.84
C ASN A 319 4.24 -15.07 -15.71
N GLU A 320 4.73 -16.27 -15.39
CA GLU A 320 3.93 -17.49 -15.38
C GLU A 320 3.90 -18.20 -14.02
N GLN A 321 4.74 -17.78 -13.07
CA GLN A 321 4.85 -18.46 -11.79
C GLN A 321 5.28 -17.52 -10.66
N ILE A 322 4.59 -17.63 -9.52
CA ILE A 322 4.93 -16.94 -8.28
C ILE A 322 5.06 -17.96 -7.15
N GLU A 323 6.07 -17.79 -6.30
CA GLU A 323 6.22 -18.51 -5.04
C GLU A 323 6.12 -17.53 -3.86
N PHE A 324 5.24 -17.84 -2.91
CA PHE A 324 5.04 -17.01 -1.73
C PHE A 324 4.87 -17.84 -0.45
N LYS A 325 5.17 -17.19 0.68
CA LYS A 325 4.89 -17.67 2.02
C LYS A 325 3.53 -17.12 2.46
N VAL A 326 2.64 -18.02 2.90
CA VAL A 326 1.28 -17.67 3.32
C VAL A 326 1.34 -16.82 4.59
N ASN A 327 0.74 -15.64 4.53
CA ASN A 327 0.29 -14.89 5.70
C ASN A 327 -1.20 -15.19 5.90
N GLN A 328 -1.53 -15.98 6.93
CA GLN A 328 -2.93 -16.28 7.23
C GLN A 328 -3.65 -15.10 7.89
N GLY A 329 -2.90 -14.19 8.53
CA GLY A 329 -3.46 -13.08 9.29
C GLY A 329 -4.55 -13.54 10.26
N THR A 330 -5.73 -12.92 10.15
CA THR A 330 -6.87 -13.22 11.04
C THR A 330 -7.89 -14.20 10.44
N PHE A 331 -7.62 -14.78 9.26
CA PHE A 331 -8.49 -15.80 8.69
C PHE A 331 -8.52 -17.08 9.54
N LEU A 332 -9.72 -17.61 9.73
CA LEU A 332 -9.93 -18.86 10.46
C LEU A 332 -9.61 -20.07 9.57
N ASP A 333 -9.14 -21.16 10.17
CA ASP A 333 -9.01 -22.44 9.49
C ASP A 333 -10.38 -22.88 8.92
N ASN A 334 -10.35 -23.53 7.76
CA ASN A 334 -11.52 -23.94 6.97
C ASN A 334 -12.40 -22.79 6.44
N SER A 335 -11.97 -21.53 6.57
CA SER A 335 -12.62 -20.43 5.88
C SER A 335 -12.26 -20.42 4.39
N THR A 336 -13.25 -20.11 3.55
CA THR A 336 -13.03 -19.83 2.13
C THR A 336 -12.52 -18.40 1.98
N ALA A 337 -11.48 -18.24 1.18
CA ALA A 337 -10.93 -16.94 0.79
C ALA A 337 -10.53 -16.98 -0.69
N TYR A 338 -10.04 -15.87 -1.21
CA TYR A 338 -9.77 -15.68 -2.62
C TYR A 338 -8.41 -15.02 -2.83
N LEU A 339 -7.56 -15.68 -3.62
CA LEU A 339 -6.23 -15.21 -3.94
C LEU A 339 -6.26 -14.24 -5.13
N TYR A 340 -5.54 -13.14 -4.99
CA TYR A 340 -5.33 -12.12 -6.00
C TYR A 340 -3.83 -11.92 -6.25
N VAL A 341 -3.48 -11.74 -7.51
CA VAL A 341 -2.18 -11.28 -7.98
C VAL A 341 -2.36 -9.87 -8.51
N ILE A 342 -1.55 -8.95 -7.99
CA ILE A 342 -1.42 -7.58 -8.48
C ILE A 342 -0.03 -7.47 -9.10
N ASP A 343 0.06 -6.95 -10.32
CA ASP A 343 1.33 -6.77 -11.02
C ASP A 343 2.02 -5.44 -10.67
N ALA A 344 3.16 -5.16 -11.31
CA ALA A 344 3.93 -3.93 -11.05
C ALA A 344 3.22 -2.65 -11.55
N ALA A 345 2.33 -2.76 -12.53
CA ALA A 345 1.49 -1.66 -13.01
C ALA A 345 0.30 -1.38 -12.07
N GLY A 346 -0.02 -2.34 -11.19
CA GLY A 346 -1.19 -2.30 -10.33
C GLY A 346 -2.43 -2.95 -10.95
N ASP A 347 -2.27 -3.68 -12.06
CA ASP A 347 -3.32 -4.48 -12.68
C ASP A 347 -3.49 -5.80 -11.90
N PHE A 348 -4.72 -6.32 -11.85
CA PHE A 348 -5.09 -7.45 -10.99
C PHE A 348 -6.12 -8.38 -11.65
N ASN A 349 -6.14 -9.65 -11.23
CA ASN A 349 -7.24 -10.55 -11.59
C ASN A 349 -8.55 -10.05 -10.97
N VAL A 350 -9.57 -9.82 -11.81
CA VAL A 350 -10.87 -9.26 -11.35
C VAL A 350 -11.62 -10.23 -10.43
N TYR A 351 -11.53 -11.53 -10.71
CA TYR A 351 -12.10 -12.60 -9.93
C TYR A 351 -10.99 -13.33 -9.18
N GLY A 352 -11.13 -13.46 -7.86
CA GLY A 352 -10.12 -14.12 -7.04
C GLY A 352 -10.17 -15.64 -7.18
N TYR A 353 -9.01 -16.29 -7.11
CA TYR A 353 -8.91 -17.75 -7.14
C TYR A 353 -9.31 -18.33 -5.78
N SER A 354 -10.35 -19.15 -5.73
CA SER A 354 -10.89 -19.68 -4.46
C SER A 354 -9.91 -20.63 -3.78
N ILE A 355 -9.67 -20.40 -2.48
CA ILE A 355 -8.85 -21.25 -1.61
C ILE A 355 -9.56 -21.53 -0.29
N ILE A 356 -9.09 -22.53 0.46
CA ILE A 356 -9.61 -22.86 1.79
C ILE A 356 -8.42 -23.01 2.75
N PHE A 357 -8.40 -22.21 3.82
CA PHE A 357 -7.38 -22.31 4.86
C PHE A 357 -7.43 -23.66 5.60
N GLY A 358 -6.29 -24.18 6.03
CA GLY A 358 -6.18 -25.46 6.73
C GLY A 358 -6.27 -26.70 5.82
N SER A 359 -6.49 -26.52 4.52
CA SER A 359 -6.57 -27.60 3.54
C SER A 359 -5.51 -27.45 2.45
N SER A 360 -5.09 -28.58 1.86
CA SER A 360 -4.33 -28.53 0.61
C SER A 360 -5.21 -27.92 -0.48
N ALA A 361 -4.63 -27.04 -1.30
CA ALA A 361 -5.33 -26.47 -2.44
C ALA A 361 -5.87 -27.60 -3.32
N VAL A 362 -7.17 -27.82 -3.29
CA VAL A 362 -7.86 -28.64 -4.27
C VAL A 362 -8.29 -27.67 -5.36
N ASP A 363 -8.07 -28.02 -6.61
CA ASP A 363 -8.66 -27.27 -7.72
C ASP A 363 -10.19 -27.31 -7.58
N LEU A 364 -10.76 -26.17 -7.15
CA LEU A 364 -12.20 -25.96 -7.04
C LEU A 364 -12.74 -25.15 -8.22
N VAL A 365 -11.87 -24.69 -9.12
CA VAL A 365 -12.27 -23.91 -10.29
C VAL A 365 -12.67 -24.91 -11.37
N ALA A 366 -13.98 -25.05 -11.58
CA ALA A 366 -14.46 -25.83 -12.71
C ALA A 366 -13.86 -25.25 -14.00
N PRO A 367 -13.28 -26.06 -14.90
CA PRO A 367 -12.71 -25.55 -16.14
C PRO A 367 -13.79 -24.81 -16.93
N SER A 368 -13.40 -23.72 -17.58
CA SER A 368 -14.24 -22.99 -18.52
C SER A 368 -14.91 -23.97 -19.48
N ALA A 369 -16.23 -23.82 -19.70
CA ALA A 369 -16.93 -24.65 -20.66
C ALA A 369 -16.22 -24.57 -22.02
N PRO A 370 -15.92 -25.72 -22.68
CA PRO A 370 -15.15 -25.70 -23.92
C PRO A 370 -15.89 -24.90 -24.99
N SER A 371 -15.22 -23.86 -25.51
CA SER A 371 -15.69 -23.13 -26.68
C SER A 371 -15.21 -23.84 -27.94
N GLY A 372 -16.13 -24.16 -28.86
CA GLY A 372 -15.81 -24.79 -30.15
C GLY A 372 -16.40 -26.19 -30.39
N LEU A 373 -17.18 -26.76 -29.46
CA LEU A 373 -17.94 -27.97 -29.76
C LEU A 373 -19.20 -27.62 -30.57
N SER A 374 -19.07 -27.63 -31.89
CA SER A 374 -20.22 -27.74 -32.80
C SER A 374 -20.49 -29.23 -33.02
N VAL A 375 -21.53 -29.77 -32.38
CA VAL A 375 -22.05 -31.08 -32.76
C VAL A 375 -22.79 -30.89 -34.09
N MET A 376 -22.20 -31.36 -35.20
CA MET A 376 -22.89 -31.51 -36.48
C MET A 376 -23.65 -32.82 -36.54
#